data_AF-A0A9N9XHL1-F1
#
_entry.id   AF-A0A9N9XHL1-F1
#
_cell.length_a   1.000
_cell.length_b   1.000
_cell.length_c   1.000
_cell.angle_alpha   90.00
_cell.angle_beta   90.00
_cell.angle_gamma   90.00
#
_symmetry.space_group_name_H-M   'P 1'
#
loop_
_entity.id
_entity.type
_entity.pdbx_description
1 polymer ?
#
loop_
_entity_poly.entity_id
_entity_poly.type
_entity_poly.pdbx_seq_one_letter_code
_entity_poly.pdbx_strand_id
1 'polypeptide(L)'
;MPSFTPRSVLADVEMDEDFVEAVERFKDTELNPEQMALKIQADRVIYILNRCLAKLNTVAHFPFLLQNDAELLRKYLSPNEAFFVLEALSEWRFDFDISDIQPTEFISEYLKIGNINRSISRKQQPTAVLPEDFPNPQVYQIVDIIFYNKCLQSIIRSAVKPKIDWHVMNLIKLMQDLKNIAKTKLYTTGDEQSAMEKELRRTYKSNVILTAAIEDLKQQLEKQRKELGDQLNAKLKVFEMYNEKMEKVKENFEIEMRKTQRDSEKTMMQKTLESEQTQTFLADEAERVVKRYQDLLQTNLQAEGSARAKRSKIETQLQNWINTFDQDIGEKQAQFDQLQEEYDQKKAEIDEAQKVIDEQEEEYNRLMAEKAEEEERLYNEMAYQFFLDRSARKIQRYWRAYVEKKATKKKRGKKKK
;
A
#
# COMPACT_ATOMS: atom_id res chain seq x y z
N MET A 1 18.40 28.65 -1.16
CA MET A 1 19.64 28.60 -0.35
C MET A 1 20.69 29.39 -1.10
N PRO A 2 21.11 30.58 -0.64
CA PRO A 2 22.10 31.38 -1.33
C PRO A 2 23.49 30.77 -1.12
N SER A 3 24.22 30.59 -2.21
CA SER A 3 25.58 30.05 -2.24
C SER A 3 26.58 31.02 -1.62
N PHE A 4 27.13 30.66 -0.47
CA PHE A 4 28.27 31.37 0.14
C PHE A 4 29.57 30.83 -0.48
N THR A 5 30.19 31.63 -1.35
CA THR A 5 31.60 31.43 -1.74
C THR A 5 32.49 32.09 -0.68
N PRO A 6 33.55 31.42 -0.17
CA PRO A 6 34.48 32.06 0.73
C PRO A 6 35.41 32.98 -0.08
N ARG A 7 35.32 34.28 0.20
CA ARG A 7 36.23 35.30 -0.32
C ARG A 7 37.60 35.07 0.32
N SER A 8 38.58 34.64 -0.48
CA SER A 8 39.98 34.48 -0.09
C SER A 8 40.52 35.80 0.46
N VAL A 9 40.97 35.80 1.73
CA VAL A 9 41.62 36.94 2.41
C VAL A 9 43.15 36.94 2.16
N LEU A 10 43.61 36.21 1.14
CA LEU A 10 45.04 36.02 0.85
C LEU A 10 45.53 36.74 -0.41
N ALA A 11 44.77 37.69 -0.95
CA ALA A 11 45.13 38.35 -2.21
C ALA A 11 46.03 39.60 -2.08
N ASP A 12 46.16 40.22 -0.90
CA ASP A 12 46.87 41.50 -0.76
C ASP A 12 48.04 41.40 0.24
N VAL A 13 49.04 40.58 -0.09
CA VAL A 13 50.40 40.77 0.45
C VAL A 13 51.32 40.94 -0.75
N GLU A 14 51.28 42.15 -1.32
CA GLU A 14 52.34 42.65 -2.19
C GLU A 14 53.66 42.54 -1.40
N MET A 15 54.59 41.74 -1.91
CA MET A 15 55.96 41.77 -1.40
C MET A 15 56.57 43.09 -1.86
N ASP A 16 56.79 44.01 -0.93
CA ASP A 16 57.47 45.29 -1.15
C ASP A 16 58.75 45.07 -1.98
N GLU A 17 58.78 45.62 -3.20
CA GLU A 17 59.96 45.62 -4.08
C GLU A 17 61.19 46.27 -3.41
N ASP A 18 60.97 47.10 -2.39
CA ASP A 18 61.99 47.68 -1.50
C ASP A 18 62.81 46.61 -0.75
N PHE A 19 62.29 45.39 -0.56
CA PHE A 19 62.96 44.31 0.17
C PHE A 19 64.09 43.65 -0.65
N VAL A 20 63.94 43.59 -1.98
CA VAL A 20 64.98 43.03 -2.86
C VAL A 20 66.13 44.02 -3.01
N GLU A 21 65.83 45.31 -3.10
CA GLU A 21 66.84 46.37 -3.23
C GLU A 21 67.70 46.53 -1.95
N ALA A 22 67.13 46.29 -0.77
CA ALA A 22 67.87 46.32 0.49
C ALA A 22 68.85 45.15 0.64
N VAL A 23 68.53 43.96 0.11
CA VAL A 23 69.39 42.76 0.21
C VAL A 23 70.53 42.79 -0.81
N GLU A 24 70.36 43.46 -1.94
CA GLU A 24 71.42 43.62 -2.95
C GLU A 24 72.45 44.70 -2.57
N ARG A 25 72.08 45.73 -1.79
CA ARG A 25 73.02 46.78 -1.34
C ARG A 25 74.09 46.34 -0.33
N PHE A 26 73.95 45.18 0.31
CA PHE A 26 74.92 44.68 1.30
C PHE A 26 75.87 43.62 0.77
N LYS A 27 75.79 43.24 -0.52
CA LYS A 27 76.64 42.18 -1.07
C LYS A 27 78.03 42.62 -1.51
N ASP A 28 78.24 43.90 -1.84
CA ASP A 28 79.54 44.39 -2.34
C ASP A 28 79.90 45.78 -1.78
N THR A 29 79.89 45.93 -0.46
CA THR A 29 80.54 47.09 0.18
C THR A 29 81.98 46.71 0.50
N GLU A 30 82.95 47.40 -0.10
CA GLU A 30 84.34 47.41 0.32
C GLU A 30 84.37 47.65 1.85
N LEU A 31 84.75 46.63 2.62
CA LEU A 31 84.70 46.73 4.08
C LEU A 31 85.56 47.91 4.51
N ASN A 32 84.97 48.83 5.27
CA ASN A 32 85.69 49.93 5.90
C ASN A 32 86.90 49.35 6.67
N PRO A 33 88.10 49.97 6.67
CA PRO A 33 89.28 49.47 7.40
C PRO A 33 88.99 49.01 8.84
N GLU A 34 88.05 49.63 9.55
CA GLU A 34 87.58 49.19 10.87
C GLU A 34 86.78 47.86 10.82
N GLN A 35 85.89 47.70 9.85
CA GLN A 35 85.14 46.46 9.62
C GLN A 35 86.06 45.34 9.14
N MET A 36 87.08 45.66 8.33
CA MET A 36 88.11 44.70 7.92
C MET A 36 88.96 44.25 9.13
N ALA A 37 89.32 45.17 10.02
CA ALA A 37 90.01 44.85 11.27
C ALA A 37 89.16 43.96 12.20
N LEU A 38 87.87 44.26 12.34
CA LEU A 38 86.93 43.44 13.12
C LEU A 38 86.75 42.04 12.52
N LYS A 39 86.70 41.93 11.19
CA LYS A 39 86.66 40.63 10.50
C LYS A 39 87.93 39.82 10.72
N ILE A 40 89.10 40.45 10.65
CA ILE A 40 90.38 39.80 10.96
C ILE A 40 90.43 39.33 12.42
N GLN A 41 89.90 40.13 13.35
CA GLN A 41 89.80 39.73 14.76
C GLN A 41 88.81 38.57 14.95
N ALA A 42 87.65 38.60 14.27
CA ALA A 42 86.69 37.50 14.28
C ALA A 42 87.30 36.21 13.73
N ASP A 43 88.04 36.28 12.62
CA ASP A 43 88.75 35.14 12.03
C ASP A 43 89.81 34.59 12.98
N ARG A 44 90.54 35.46 13.71
CA ARG A 44 91.50 35.04 14.75
C ARG A 44 90.81 34.33 15.90
N VAL A 45 89.71 34.86 16.42
CA VAL A 45 88.95 34.24 17.51
C VAL A 45 88.39 32.88 17.09
N ILE A 46 87.82 32.79 15.88
CA ILE A 46 87.31 31.54 15.33
C ILE A 46 88.43 30.54 15.07
N TYR A 47 89.59 30.99 14.60
CA TYR A 47 90.78 30.15 14.44
C TYR A 47 91.24 29.56 15.78
N ILE A 48 91.30 30.38 16.84
CA ILE A 48 91.65 29.92 18.20
C ILE A 48 90.62 28.91 18.70
N LEU A 49 89.32 29.17 18.54
CA LEU A 49 88.25 28.26 18.94
C LEU A 49 88.31 26.93 18.17
N ASN A 50 88.58 26.97 16.86
CA ASN A 50 88.78 25.77 16.05
C ASN A 50 90.01 24.98 16.49
N ARG A 51 91.11 25.66 16.81
CA ARG A 51 92.34 25.03 17.30
C ARG A 51 92.11 24.40 18.68
N CYS A 52 91.37 25.06 19.56
CA CYS A 52 90.98 24.54 20.86
C CYS A 52 90.08 23.30 20.71
N LEU A 53 89.04 23.36 19.88
CA LEU A 53 88.18 22.21 19.56
C LEU A 53 88.97 21.03 18.98
N ALA A 54 89.96 21.30 18.12
CA ALA A 54 90.81 20.25 17.56
C ALA A 54 91.69 19.60 18.64
N LYS A 55 92.32 20.39 19.53
CA LYS A 55 93.10 19.85 20.65
C LYS A 55 92.23 19.09 21.66
N LEU A 56 91.04 19.59 21.95
CA LEU A 56 90.09 18.96 22.87
C LEU A 56 89.56 17.64 22.29
N ASN A 57 89.32 17.58 20.98
CA ASN A 57 89.07 16.32 20.29
C ASN A 57 90.23 15.34 20.43
N THR A 58 91.49 15.78 20.33
CA THR A 58 92.63 14.85 20.48
C THR A 58 92.77 14.30 21.89
N VAL A 59 92.52 15.14 22.92
CA VAL A 59 92.47 14.70 24.33
C VAL A 59 91.35 13.69 24.54
N ALA A 60 90.18 13.91 23.92
CA ALA A 60 89.04 13.00 24.02
C ALA A 60 89.34 11.58 23.50
N HIS A 61 90.36 11.41 22.65
CA HIS A 61 90.77 10.11 22.10
C HIS A 61 91.94 9.48 22.87
N PHE A 62 92.42 10.09 23.95
CA PHE A 62 93.51 9.54 24.79
C PHE A 62 93.20 8.16 25.38
N PRO A 63 91.99 7.87 25.91
CA PRO A 63 91.66 6.54 26.41
C PRO A 63 91.76 5.45 25.33
N PHE A 64 91.50 5.79 24.07
CA PHE A 64 91.63 4.88 22.93
C PHE A 64 93.08 4.66 22.51
N LEU A 65 93.92 5.69 22.59
CA LEU A 65 95.35 5.57 22.31
C LEU A 65 96.10 4.76 23.39
N LEU A 66 95.53 4.68 24.59
CA LEU A 66 96.04 3.93 25.74
C LEU A 66 95.48 2.49 25.86
N GLN A 67 94.51 2.10 25.04
CA GLN A 67 94.00 0.72 24.99
C GLN A 67 95.03 -0.25 24.37
N ASN A 68 94.98 -1.52 24.79
CA ASN A 68 95.92 -2.59 24.40
C ASN A 68 97.41 -2.22 24.67
N ASP A 69 97.74 -1.92 25.93
CA ASP A 69 99.09 -1.59 26.40
C ASP A 69 99.84 -0.54 25.56
N ALA A 70 99.08 0.41 25.00
CA ALA A 70 99.57 1.49 24.16
C ALA A 70 100.41 1.03 22.95
N GLU A 71 100.07 -0.12 22.37
CA GLU A 71 100.72 -0.63 21.14
C GLU A 71 100.71 0.39 19.99
N LEU A 72 99.62 1.17 19.88
CA LEU A 72 99.48 2.23 18.88
C LEU A 72 100.44 3.40 19.14
N LEU A 73 100.68 3.76 20.39
CA LEU A 73 101.64 4.82 20.72
C LEU A 73 103.08 4.32 20.52
N ARG A 74 103.39 3.08 20.94
CA ARG A 74 104.72 2.47 20.76
C ARG A 74 105.11 2.24 19.29
N LYS A 75 104.13 2.10 18.39
CA LYS A 75 104.35 1.91 16.95
C LYS A 75 104.69 3.20 16.18
N TYR A 76 104.20 4.34 16.64
CA TYR A 76 104.26 5.61 15.89
C TYR A 76 104.99 6.75 16.61
N LEU A 77 105.49 6.52 17.82
CA LEU A 77 106.35 7.44 18.59
C LEU A 77 107.75 6.85 18.77
N SER A 78 108.75 7.71 18.95
CA SER A 78 110.11 7.28 19.30
C SER A 78 110.11 6.57 20.68
N PRO A 79 110.98 5.58 20.95
CA PRO A 79 110.99 4.85 22.22
C PRO A 79 111.04 5.75 23.46
N ASN A 80 111.76 6.87 23.37
CA ASN A 80 111.87 7.86 24.45
C ASN A 80 110.59 8.68 24.61
N GLU A 81 109.91 9.01 23.51
CA GLU A 81 108.64 9.76 23.52
C GLU A 81 107.49 8.88 23.98
N ALA A 82 107.47 7.62 23.55
CA ALA A 82 106.49 6.63 23.98
C ALA A 82 106.65 6.32 25.48
N PHE A 83 107.88 6.22 25.98
CA PHE A 83 108.15 6.06 27.41
C PHE A 83 107.67 7.28 28.21
N PHE A 84 108.01 8.51 27.77
CA PHE A 84 107.58 9.74 28.42
C PHE A 84 106.05 9.90 28.46
N VAL A 85 105.38 9.62 27.34
CA VAL A 85 103.91 9.67 27.24
C VAL A 85 103.27 8.60 28.14
N LEU A 86 103.84 7.40 28.22
CA LEU A 86 103.33 6.31 29.06
C LEU A 86 103.57 6.54 30.55
N GLU A 87 104.73 7.07 30.94
CA GLU A 87 105.09 7.39 32.32
C GLU A 87 104.18 8.49 32.87
N ALA A 88 104.02 9.59 32.13
CA ALA A 88 103.18 10.71 32.53
C ALA A 88 101.67 10.38 32.51
N LEU A 89 101.22 9.48 31.62
CA LEU A 89 99.83 8.99 31.63
C LEU A 89 99.60 7.88 32.66
N SER A 90 100.67 7.26 33.19
CA SER A 90 100.57 6.23 34.25
C SER A 90 100.21 6.83 35.61
N GLU A 91 100.64 8.06 35.91
CA GLU A 91 100.18 8.81 37.10
C GLU A 91 98.66 9.09 37.06
N TRP A 92 98.07 9.11 35.87
CA TRP A 92 96.65 9.36 35.65
C TRP A 92 95.86 8.07 35.42
N ARG A 93 96.51 6.90 35.54
CA ARG A 93 95.92 5.55 35.42
C ARG A 93 95.23 5.14 36.73
N PHE A 94 94.53 6.07 37.37
CA PHE A 94 93.54 5.75 38.39
C PHE A 94 92.35 5.07 37.71
N ASP A 95 91.83 4.00 38.33
CA ASP A 95 90.70 3.19 37.85
C ASP A 95 89.55 4.08 37.37
N PHE A 96 89.48 4.26 36.05
CA PHE A 96 88.32 4.82 35.36
C PHE A 96 87.27 3.70 35.30
N ASP A 97 86.69 3.35 36.45
CA ASP A 97 85.48 2.54 36.52
C ASP A 97 84.29 3.44 36.15
N ILE A 98 83.77 3.24 34.94
CA ILE A 98 82.78 4.09 34.27
C ILE A 98 81.37 3.92 34.88
N SER A 99 81.26 3.23 36.01
CA SER A 99 80.00 2.88 36.67
C SER A 99 79.54 3.91 37.71
N ASP A 100 80.44 4.74 38.25
CA ASP A 100 80.17 5.52 39.48
C ASP A 100 80.27 7.04 39.37
N ILE A 101 80.29 7.61 38.15
CA ILE A 101 79.98 9.04 37.98
C ILE A 101 78.47 9.19 37.87
N GLN A 102 77.80 9.24 39.03
CA GLN A 102 76.46 9.81 39.11
C GLN A 102 76.52 11.25 38.57
N PRO A 103 75.53 11.73 37.80
CA PRO A 103 75.45 13.12 37.38
C PRO A 103 75.11 13.99 38.59
N THR A 104 76.04 14.15 39.52
CA THR A 104 75.87 14.91 40.75
C THR A 104 76.23 16.37 40.54
N GLU A 105 75.18 17.18 40.69
CA GLU A 105 75.16 18.54 41.24
C GLU A 105 75.69 19.71 40.40
N PHE A 106 76.67 19.54 39.51
CA PHE A 106 77.23 20.68 38.75
C PHE A 106 76.30 21.25 37.66
N ILE A 107 75.38 20.45 37.12
CA ILE A 107 74.47 20.85 36.02
C ILE A 107 73.21 21.57 36.58
N SER A 108 72.85 21.33 37.85
CA SER A 108 71.63 21.88 38.45
C SER A 108 71.72 23.40 38.70
N GLU A 109 72.93 23.93 38.84
CA GLU A 109 73.16 25.35 39.10
C GLU A 109 73.08 26.18 37.81
N TYR A 110 73.50 25.62 36.67
CA TYR A 110 73.41 26.32 35.37
C TYR A 110 72.03 26.25 34.72
N LEU A 111 71.24 25.20 34.95
CA LEU A 111 69.86 25.14 34.45
C LEU A 111 68.90 26.12 35.16
N LYS A 112 69.27 26.60 36.36
CA LYS A 112 68.54 27.68 37.04
C LYS A 112 68.74 29.06 36.41
N ILE A 113 69.76 29.24 35.55
CA ILE A 113 70.04 30.50 34.86
C ILE A 113 69.09 30.72 33.65
N GLY A 114 68.41 29.67 33.18
CA GLY A 114 67.48 29.74 32.04
C GLY A 114 66.11 30.41 32.34
N ASN A 115 65.81 30.69 33.61
CA ASN A 115 64.57 31.37 34.02
C ASN A 115 64.91 32.66 34.79
N ILE A 116 65.42 33.68 34.08
CA ILE A 116 65.55 35.03 34.64
C ILE A 116 64.82 36.01 33.74
N ASN A 117 63.59 36.32 34.16
CA ASN A 117 62.94 37.58 33.82
C ASN A 117 63.84 38.74 34.30
N ARG A 118 64.00 39.71 33.41
CA ARG A 118 64.92 40.84 33.50
C ARG A 118 64.71 41.67 34.78
N SER A 119 65.77 41.77 35.59
CA SER A 119 66.07 42.97 36.36
C SER A 119 67.58 43.22 36.31
N ILE A 120 67.97 44.27 35.58
CA ILE A 120 69.36 44.71 35.42
C ILE A 120 69.81 45.31 36.76
N SER A 121 70.60 44.53 37.51
CA SER A 121 71.31 45.01 38.69
C SER A 121 72.81 45.03 38.40
N ARG A 122 73.40 46.18 38.71
CA ARG A 122 74.79 46.63 38.53
C ARG A 122 75.90 45.55 38.53
N LYS A 123 76.77 45.70 37.53
CA LYS A 123 78.20 45.31 37.47
C LYS A 123 78.80 44.82 38.80
N GLN A 124 78.98 43.52 38.93
CA GLN A 124 80.10 42.95 39.65
C GLN A 124 81.06 42.38 38.59
N GLN A 125 82.30 42.86 38.60
CA GLN A 125 83.37 42.23 37.84
C GLN A 125 83.55 40.80 38.40
N PRO A 126 83.50 39.74 37.59
CA PRO A 126 83.97 38.45 38.05
C PRO A 126 85.49 38.53 38.02
N THR A 127 86.09 38.72 39.21
CA THR A 127 87.47 38.36 39.46
C THR A 127 87.58 36.87 39.19
N ALA A 128 88.09 36.51 38.01
CA ALA A 128 88.45 35.13 37.70
C ALA A 128 89.62 34.77 38.62
N VAL A 129 89.29 34.25 39.80
CA VAL A 129 90.24 33.46 40.58
C VAL A 129 90.48 32.22 39.74
N LEU A 130 91.55 32.26 38.94
CA LEU A 130 92.10 31.10 38.27
C LEU A 130 92.42 30.07 39.36
N PRO A 131 91.93 28.82 39.26
CA PRO A 131 92.41 27.75 40.13
C PRO A 131 93.94 27.68 40.03
N GLU A 132 94.65 27.73 41.16
CA GLU A 132 96.12 27.70 41.21
C GLU A 132 96.73 26.38 40.71
N ASP A 133 95.89 25.40 40.36
CA ASP A 133 96.29 24.16 39.68
C ASP A 133 96.42 24.41 38.18
N PHE A 134 97.56 25.00 37.79
CA PHE A 134 97.99 25.01 36.39
C PHE A 134 97.97 23.57 35.85
N PRO A 135 97.43 23.32 34.63
CA PRO A 135 97.46 21.99 34.04
C PRO A 135 98.93 21.55 33.94
N ASN A 136 99.25 20.40 34.54
CA ASN A 136 100.61 19.88 34.64
C ASN A 136 101.33 20.09 33.28
N PRO A 137 102.44 20.87 33.21
CA PRO A 137 103.07 21.27 31.94
C PRO A 137 103.47 20.07 31.08
N GLN A 138 103.62 18.89 31.68
CA GLN A 138 103.83 17.62 31.01
C GLN A 138 102.64 17.20 30.13
N VAL A 139 101.39 17.38 30.60
CA VAL A 139 100.17 17.04 29.84
C VAL A 139 100.01 17.92 28.60
N TYR A 140 100.34 19.20 28.70
CA TYR A 140 100.31 20.11 27.55
C TYR A 140 101.34 19.70 26.49
N GLN A 141 102.55 19.29 26.91
CA GLN A 141 103.58 18.79 26.00
C GLN A 141 103.17 17.46 25.35
N ILE A 142 102.51 16.55 26.08
CA ILE A 142 101.98 15.29 25.53
C ILE A 142 100.89 15.55 24.48
N VAL A 143 99.94 16.44 24.80
CA VAL A 143 98.90 16.84 23.85
C VAL A 143 99.51 17.45 22.60
N ASP A 144 100.52 18.31 22.73
CA ASP A 144 101.19 18.88 21.57
C ASP A 144 102.00 17.83 20.77
N ILE A 145 102.72 16.90 21.40
CA ILE A 145 103.44 15.80 20.72
C ILE A 145 102.46 14.93 19.91
N ILE A 146 101.32 14.56 20.48
CA ILE A 146 100.27 13.76 19.82
C ILE A 146 99.52 14.60 18.76
N PHE A 147 99.35 15.90 18.99
CA PHE A 147 98.67 16.81 18.06
C PHE A 147 99.50 17.10 16.80
N TYR A 148 100.83 17.25 16.93
CA TYR A 148 101.71 17.53 15.80
C TYR A 148 102.14 16.27 15.03
N ASN A 149 101.99 15.07 15.60
CA ASN A 149 102.24 13.82 14.88
C ASN A 149 101.12 13.54 13.85
N LYS A 150 101.40 13.80 12.57
CA LYS A 150 100.45 13.69 11.46
C LYS A 150 99.87 12.28 11.30
N CYS A 151 100.63 11.24 11.62
CA CYS A 151 100.19 9.85 11.51
C CYS A 151 99.16 9.51 12.59
N LEU A 152 99.41 9.92 13.84
CA LEU A 152 98.47 9.74 14.94
C LEU A 152 97.18 10.56 14.73
N GLN A 153 97.29 11.79 14.23
CA GLN A 153 96.12 12.59 13.87
C GLN A 153 95.27 11.96 12.75
N SER A 154 95.90 11.34 11.75
CA SER A 154 95.17 10.63 10.69
C SER A 154 94.42 9.43 11.25
N ILE A 155 95.04 8.69 12.19
CA ILE A 155 94.43 7.55 12.87
C ILE A 155 93.26 7.99 13.76
N ILE A 156 93.42 9.07 14.53
CA ILE A 156 92.36 9.66 15.36
C ILE A 156 91.18 10.11 14.50
N ARG A 157 91.42 10.69 13.31
CA ARG A 157 90.36 11.08 12.37
C ARG A 157 89.69 9.90 11.66
N SER A 158 90.43 8.81 11.41
CA SER A 158 89.90 7.58 10.81
C SER A 158 89.28 6.62 11.83
N ALA A 159 89.51 6.84 13.13
CA ALA A 159 88.97 6.03 14.21
C ALA A 159 87.46 6.27 14.28
N VAL A 160 86.70 5.30 13.77
CA VAL A 160 85.24 5.32 13.83
C VAL A 160 84.83 4.96 15.27
N LYS A 161 84.64 6.00 16.09
CA LYS A 161 84.07 5.99 17.45
C LYS A 161 84.89 5.22 18.50
N PRO A 162 85.88 5.87 19.13
CA PRO A 162 86.32 5.41 20.44
C PRO A 162 85.21 5.57 21.47
N LYS A 163 85.23 4.76 22.54
CA LYS A 163 84.41 4.99 23.75
C LYS A 163 84.88 6.28 24.41
N ILE A 164 84.43 7.42 23.89
CA ILE A 164 84.66 8.75 24.45
C ILE A 164 83.58 8.97 25.51
N ASP A 165 83.99 9.50 26.66
CA ASP A 165 83.09 9.88 27.77
C ASP A 165 81.99 10.86 27.30
N TRP A 166 80.77 10.64 27.76
CA TRP A 166 79.60 11.49 27.49
C TRP A 166 79.84 12.95 27.91
N HIS A 167 80.53 13.19 29.04
CA HIS A 167 80.86 14.54 29.51
C HIS A 167 81.77 15.28 28.53
N VAL A 168 82.77 14.59 27.99
CA VAL A 168 83.71 15.14 27.00
C VAL A 168 82.99 15.37 25.66
N MET A 169 82.11 14.47 25.24
CA MET A 169 81.26 14.68 24.07
C MET A 169 80.30 15.88 24.23
N ASN A 170 79.68 16.03 25.40
CA ASN A 170 78.80 17.16 25.68
C ASN A 170 79.59 18.49 25.71
N LEU A 171 80.80 18.49 26.27
CA LEU A 171 81.69 19.66 26.23
C LEU A 171 82.10 20.01 24.80
N ILE A 172 82.45 19.03 23.96
CA ILE A 172 82.73 19.25 22.53
C ILE A 172 81.51 19.87 21.84
N LYS A 173 80.30 19.37 22.10
CA LYS A 173 79.06 19.88 21.53
C LYS A 173 78.78 21.31 21.98
N LEU A 174 78.88 21.60 23.27
CA LEU A 174 78.71 22.96 23.81
C LEU A 174 79.75 23.93 23.24
N MET A 175 80.99 23.48 23.06
CA MET A 175 82.05 24.28 22.42
C MET A 175 81.80 24.49 20.92
N GLN A 176 81.19 23.52 20.22
CA GLN A 176 80.73 23.67 18.84
C GLN A 176 79.56 24.66 18.75
N ASP A 177 78.60 24.57 19.67
CA ASP A 177 77.47 25.52 19.76
C ASP A 177 77.97 26.93 20.08
N LEU A 178 78.90 27.07 21.03
CA LEU A 178 79.56 28.34 21.33
C LEU A 178 80.32 28.88 20.12
N LYS A 179 81.03 28.03 19.37
CA LYS A 179 81.65 28.43 18.10
C LYS A 179 80.61 28.93 17.10
N ASN A 180 79.47 28.26 16.96
CA ASN A 180 78.42 28.65 16.01
C ASN A 180 77.76 29.97 16.43
N ILE A 181 77.54 30.17 17.73
CA ILE A 181 77.05 31.43 18.31
C ILE A 181 78.08 32.54 18.13
N ALA A 182 79.35 32.29 18.45
CA ALA A 182 80.43 33.25 18.26
C ALA A 182 80.59 33.61 16.78
N LYS A 183 80.49 32.63 15.87
CA LYS A 183 80.50 32.86 14.42
C LYS A 183 79.35 33.79 14.01
N THR A 184 78.11 33.45 14.38
CA THR A 184 76.95 34.29 14.03
C THR A 184 77.02 35.68 14.64
N LYS A 185 77.52 35.83 15.87
CA LYS A 185 77.63 37.12 16.55
C LYS A 185 78.82 37.97 16.10
N LEU A 186 79.94 37.37 15.74
CA LEU A 186 81.14 38.09 15.28
C LEU A 186 81.03 38.56 13.83
N TYR A 187 80.21 37.87 13.01
CA TYR A 187 79.96 38.27 11.62
C TYR A 187 78.65 39.02 11.41
N THR A 188 77.83 39.22 12.45
CA THR A 188 76.64 40.09 12.35
C THR A 188 77.02 41.51 12.75
N THR A 189 76.75 42.46 11.87
CA THR A 189 77.01 43.87 12.16
C THR A 189 75.95 44.44 13.12
N GLY A 190 76.28 45.53 13.83
CA GLY A 190 75.34 46.17 14.76
C GLY A 190 74.04 46.64 14.08
N ASP A 191 74.13 47.07 12.83
CA ASP A 191 73.00 47.51 12.03
C ASP A 191 72.10 46.33 11.61
N GLU A 192 72.68 45.21 11.20
CA GLU A 192 71.95 43.96 10.91
C GLU A 192 71.20 43.43 12.14
N GLN A 193 71.81 43.47 13.32
CA GLN A 193 71.16 43.05 14.57
C GLN A 193 69.98 43.97 14.94
N SER A 194 70.15 45.28 14.74
CA SER A 194 69.07 46.26 14.97
C SER A 194 67.90 46.09 13.99
N ALA A 195 68.19 45.80 12.72
CA ALA A 195 67.17 45.48 11.71
C ALA A 195 66.41 44.18 12.05
N MET A 196 67.13 43.13 12.45
CA MET A 196 66.54 41.86 12.88
C MET A 196 65.64 42.05 14.11
N GLU A 197 66.05 42.87 15.08
CA GLU A 197 65.23 43.15 16.27
C GLU A 197 63.95 43.92 15.91
N LYS A 198 64.02 44.89 15.00
CA LYS A 198 62.82 45.61 14.51
C LYS A 198 61.83 44.66 13.85
N GLU A 199 62.32 43.73 13.04
CA GLU A 199 61.47 42.74 12.37
C GLU A 199 60.87 41.73 13.35
N LEU A 200 61.64 41.29 14.34
CA LEU A 200 61.14 40.44 15.41
C LEU A 200 60.01 41.12 16.19
N ARG A 201 60.11 42.44 16.43
CA ARG A 201 59.05 43.21 17.10
C ARG A 201 57.80 43.34 16.24
N ARG A 202 57.93 43.50 14.91
CA ARG A 202 56.80 43.56 13.98
C ARG A 202 56.07 42.22 13.90
N THR A 203 56.81 41.14 13.68
CA THR A 203 56.28 39.78 13.66
C THR A 203 55.65 39.39 14.99
N TYR A 204 56.22 39.82 16.12
CA TYR A 204 55.61 39.62 17.43
C TYR A 204 54.28 40.37 17.59
N LYS A 205 54.22 41.66 17.23
CA LYS A 205 52.97 42.43 17.26
C LYS A 205 51.91 41.80 16.36
N SER A 206 52.28 41.38 15.16
CA SER A 206 51.39 40.68 14.23
C SER A 206 50.89 39.35 14.84
N ASN A 207 51.78 38.55 15.44
CA ASN A 207 51.40 37.33 16.14
C ASN A 207 50.40 37.58 17.27
N VAL A 208 50.58 38.64 18.06
CA VAL A 208 49.63 38.98 19.14
C VAL A 208 48.26 39.31 18.57
N ILE A 209 48.19 40.10 17.50
CA ILE A 209 46.92 40.45 16.82
C ILE A 209 46.26 39.20 16.22
N LEU A 210 47.03 38.35 15.53
CA LEU A 210 46.54 37.10 14.96
C LEU A 210 46.05 36.14 16.04
N THR A 211 46.74 36.05 17.17
CA THR A 211 46.33 35.23 18.31
C THR A 211 45.00 35.73 18.88
N ALA A 212 44.83 37.05 19.03
CA ALA A 212 43.57 37.64 19.46
C ALA A 212 42.43 37.37 18.46
N ALA A 213 42.71 37.48 17.15
CA ALA A 213 41.74 37.18 16.10
C ALA A 213 41.33 35.70 16.07
N ILE A 214 42.29 34.79 16.27
CA ILE A 214 42.00 33.35 16.41
C ILE A 214 41.10 33.10 17.61
N GLU A 215 41.34 33.77 18.74
CA GLU A 215 40.53 33.61 19.93
C GLU A 215 39.10 34.14 19.74
N ASP A 216 38.93 35.30 19.09
CA ASP A 216 37.61 35.82 18.77
C ASP A 216 36.86 34.90 17.79
N LEU A 217 37.54 34.39 16.76
CA LEU A 217 36.97 33.40 15.85
C LEU A 217 36.55 32.11 16.56
N LYS A 218 37.35 31.61 17.52
CA LYS A 218 36.98 30.45 18.34
C LYS A 218 35.73 30.72 19.16
N GLN A 219 35.61 31.89 19.76
CA GLN A 219 34.43 32.28 20.54
C GLN A 219 33.18 32.38 19.65
N GLN A 220 33.30 32.95 18.45
CA GLN A 220 32.21 32.99 17.49
C GLN A 220 31.79 31.59 17.04
N LEU A 221 32.75 30.70 16.78
CA LEU A 221 32.49 29.30 16.42
C LEU A 221 31.77 28.55 17.54
N GLU A 222 32.15 28.79 18.80
CA GLU A 222 31.51 28.18 19.96
C GLU A 222 30.08 28.70 20.17
N LYS A 223 29.84 30.01 19.96
CA LYS A 223 28.48 30.57 19.97
C LYS A 223 27.60 29.94 18.90
N GLN A 224 28.10 29.85 17.66
CA GLN A 224 27.38 29.20 16.56
C GLN A 224 27.09 27.72 16.83
N ARG A 225 28.04 26.99 17.43
CA ARG A 225 27.83 25.60 17.84
C ARG A 225 26.71 25.46 18.87
N LYS A 226 26.67 26.34 19.87
CA LYS A 226 25.61 26.36 20.89
C LYS A 226 24.25 26.70 20.28
N GLU A 227 24.17 27.75 19.47
CA GLU A 227 22.93 28.13 18.77
C GLU A 227 22.41 27.00 17.88
N LEU A 228 23.29 26.34 17.13
CA LEU A 228 22.92 25.20 16.30
C LEU A 228 22.46 24.01 17.15
N GLY A 229 23.13 23.75 18.27
CA GLY A 229 22.74 22.73 19.25
C GLY A 229 21.36 22.98 19.85
N ASP A 230 21.06 24.23 20.21
CA ASP A 230 19.76 24.64 20.74
C ASP A 230 18.65 24.52 19.69
N GLN A 231 18.92 24.91 18.45
CA GLN A 231 17.99 24.72 17.33
C GLN A 231 17.74 23.23 17.04
N LEU A 232 18.78 22.40 17.11
CA LEU A 232 18.64 20.95 16.92
C LEU A 232 17.80 20.34 18.04
N ASN A 233 18.06 20.71 19.30
CA ASN A 233 17.29 20.25 20.45
C ASN A 233 15.82 20.70 20.38
N ALA A 234 15.56 21.94 19.92
CA ALA A 234 14.20 22.41 19.69
C ALA A 234 13.48 21.59 18.61
N LYS A 235 14.17 21.28 17.50
CA LYS A 235 13.61 20.42 16.45
C LYS A 235 13.37 18.99 16.94
N LEU A 236 14.28 18.42 17.72
CA LEU A 236 14.13 17.09 18.31
C LEU A 236 12.88 17.00 19.20
N LYS A 237 12.65 17.99 20.07
CA LYS A 237 11.42 18.07 20.89
C LYS A 237 10.14 18.13 20.04
N VAL A 238 10.18 18.87 18.93
CA VAL A 238 9.06 18.93 17.98
C VAL A 238 8.83 17.57 17.31
N PHE A 239 9.90 16.88 16.91
CA PHE A 239 9.83 15.51 16.38
C PHE A 239 9.24 14.52 17.40
N GLU A 240 9.68 14.58 18.65
CA GLU A 240 9.13 13.74 19.74
C GLU A 240 7.63 13.98 19.92
N MET A 241 7.19 15.24 19.99
CA MET A 241 5.77 15.58 20.07
C MET A 241 4.96 15.07 18.87
N TYR A 242 5.49 15.18 17.65
CA TYR A 242 4.81 14.66 16.47
C TYR A 242 4.77 13.13 16.44
N ASN A 243 5.82 12.45 16.89
CA ASN A 243 5.82 11.00 17.04
C ASN A 243 4.78 10.54 18.07
N GLU A 244 4.69 11.20 19.23
CA GLU A 244 3.65 10.89 20.23
C GLU A 244 2.24 11.11 19.68
N LYS A 245 2.01 12.20 18.93
CA LYS A 245 0.72 12.45 18.28
C LYS A 245 0.42 11.38 17.24
N MET A 246 1.41 10.98 16.45
CA MET A 246 1.26 9.93 15.44
C MET A 246 0.87 8.60 16.09
N GLU A 247 1.54 8.21 17.18
CA GLU A 247 1.22 6.97 17.91
C GLU A 247 -0.18 7.00 18.52
N LYS A 248 -0.58 8.12 19.16
CA LYS A 248 -1.96 8.29 19.66
C LYS A 248 -3.01 8.19 18.55
N VAL A 249 -2.72 8.77 17.38
CA VAL A 249 -3.60 8.71 16.22
C VAL A 249 -3.72 7.27 15.72
N LYS A 250 -2.61 6.54 15.60
CA LYS A 250 -2.62 5.11 15.23
C LYS A 250 -3.43 4.27 16.22
N GLU A 251 -3.20 4.44 17.51
CA GLU A 251 -3.92 3.72 18.56
C GLU A 251 -5.43 4.00 18.49
N ASN A 252 -5.83 5.27 18.36
CA ASN A 252 -7.23 5.64 18.19
C ASN A 252 -7.85 5.01 16.94
N PHE A 253 -7.15 5.05 15.80
CA PHE A 253 -7.61 4.42 14.56
C PHE A 253 -7.75 2.90 14.71
N GLU A 254 -6.83 2.23 15.39
CA GLU A 254 -6.95 0.79 15.64
C GLU A 254 -8.14 0.44 16.54
N ILE A 255 -8.41 1.26 17.55
CA ILE A 255 -9.56 1.09 18.44
C ILE A 255 -10.85 1.32 17.66
N GLU A 256 -10.94 2.39 16.88
CA GLU A 256 -12.12 2.71 16.05
C GLU A 256 -12.35 1.65 14.97
N MET A 257 -11.30 1.16 14.32
CA MET A 257 -11.40 0.10 13.33
C MET A 257 -11.91 -1.19 13.95
N ARG A 258 -11.33 -1.61 15.09
CA ARG A 258 -11.79 -2.80 15.83
C ARG A 258 -13.23 -2.65 16.32
N LYS A 259 -13.63 -1.46 16.75
CA LYS A 259 -15.01 -1.17 17.17
C LYS A 259 -15.97 -1.27 15.99
N THR A 260 -15.66 -0.60 14.88
CA THR A 260 -16.47 -0.60 13.67
C THR A 260 -16.63 -2.00 13.10
N GLN A 261 -15.56 -2.81 13.11
CA GLN A 261 -15.62 -4.20 12.69
C GLN A 261 -16.59 -5.00 13.56
N ARG A 262 -16.47 -4.91 14.90
CA ARG A 262 -17.39 -5.61 15.82
C ARG A 262 -18.84 -5.16 15.67
N ASP A 263 -19.08 -3.85 15.54
CA ASP A 263 -20.42 -3.30 15.37
C ASP A 263 -21.04 -3.73 14.03
N SER A 264 -20.23 -3.78 12.97
CA SER A 264 -20.62 -4.29 11.65
C SER A 264 -20.95 -5.78 11.68
N GLU A 265 -20.08 -6.60 12.29
CA GLU A 265 -20.31 -8.05 12.45
C GLU A 265 -21.59 -8.33 13.25
N LYS A 266 -21.81 -7.60 14.36
CA LYS A 266 -23.04 -7.71 15.15
C LYS A 266 -24.29 -7.35 14.35
N THR A 267 -24.23 -6.25 13.60
CA THR A 267 -25.34 -5.79 12.75
C THR A 267 -25.62 -6.80 11.63
N MET A 268 -24.57 -7.36 11.02
CA MET A 268 -24.69 -8.38 10.00
C MET A 268 -25.35 -9.64 10.56
N MET A 269 -24.87 -10.14 11.71
CA MET A 269 -25.43 -11.33 12.37
C MET A 269 -26.92 -11.13 12.71
N GLN A 270 -27.29 -9.95 13.22
CA GLN A 270 -28.69 -9.63 13.51
C GLN A 270 -29.54 -9.63 12.23
N LYS A 271 -29.10 -8.98 11.16
CA LYS A 271 -29.82 -8.95 9.88
C LYS A 271 -29.96 -10.34 9.25
N THR A 272 -28.93 -11.18 9.37
CA THR A 272 -29.00 -12.56 8.90
C THR A 272 -30.06 -13.33 9.68
N LEU A 273 -30.07 -13.22 11.01
CA LEU A 273 -31.08 -13.87 11.84
C LEU A 273 -32.51 -13.38 11.53
N GLU A 274 -32.70 -12.07 11.39
CA GLU A 274 -33.99 -11.48 11.01
C GLU A 274 -34.45 -11.96 9.63
N SER A 275 -33.52 -12.06 8.67
CA SER A 275 -33.79 -12.59 7.33
C SER A 275 -34.18 -14.08 7.39
N GLU A 276 -33.44 -14.89 8.15
CA GLU A 276 -33.76 -16.32 8.33
C GLU A 276 -35.14 -16.51 8.95
N GLN A 277 -35.47 -15.76 10.00
CA GLN A 277 -36.79 -15.78 10.64
C GLN A 277 -37.91 -15.36 9.68
N THR A 278 -37.65 -14.36 8.84
CA THR A 278 -38.62 -13.92 7.83
C THR A 278 -38.80 -14.98 6.75
N GLN A 279 -37.72 -15.63 6.32
CA GLN A 279 -37.78 -16.71 5.34
C GLN A 279 -38.55 -17.92 5.86
N THR A 280 -38.33 -18.34 7.11
CA THR A 280 -39.08 -19.44 7.71
C THR A 280 -40.56 -19.07 7.84
N PHE A 281 -40.88 -17.85 8.30
CA PHE A 281 -42.26 -17.37 8.38
C PHE A 281 -42.97 -17.36 7.02
N LEU A 282 -42.30 -16.86 5.97
CA LEU A 282 -42.85 -16.84 4.62
C LEU A 282 -43.00 -18.24 4.03
N ALA A 283 -42.07 -19.16 4.32
CA ALA A 283 -42.18 -20.55 3.90
C ALA A 283 -43.38 -21.24 4.57
N ASP A 284 -43.57 -21.05 5.88
CA ASP A 284 -44.73 -21.57 6.61
C ASP A 284 -46.04 -21.00 6.07
N GLU A 285 -46.08 -19.71 5.76
CA GLU A 285 -47.27 -19.08 5.18
C GLU A 285 -47.57 -19.60 3.76
N ALA A 286 -46.54 -19.78 2.94
CA ALA A 286 -46.69 -20.40 1.63
C ALA A 286 -47.24 -21.83 1.74
N GLU A 287 -46.74 -22.63 2.68
CA GLU A 287 -47.25 -23.98 2.93
C GLU A 287 -48.72 -23.96 3.39
N ARG A 288 -49.08 -23.04 4.29
CA ARG A 288 -50.48 -22.85 4.75
C ARG A 288 -51.41 -22.50 3.59
N VAL A 289 -50.99 -21.59 2.72
CA VAL A 289 -51.79 -21.17 1.55
C VAL A 289 -51.93 -22.32 0.55
N VAL A 290 -50.87 -23.09 0.29
CA VAL A 290 -50.93 -24.26 -0.59
C VAL A 290 -51.89 -25.31 -0.05
N LYS A 291 -51.83 -25.64 1.25
CA LYS A 291 -52.78 -26.58 1.87
C LYS A 291 -54.22 -26.09 1.75
N ARG A 292 -54.47 -24.83 2.09
CA ARG A 292 -55.81 -24.22 1.98
C ARG A 292 -56.34 -24.26 0.55
N TYR A 293 -55.48 -24.02 -0.44
CA TYR A 293 -55.85 -24.10 -1.85
C TYR A 293 -56.19 -25.54 -2.25
N GLN A 294 -55.39 -26.52 -1.83
CA GLN A 294 -55.65 -27.94 -2.11
C GLN A 294 -56.97 -28.42 -1.49
N ASP A 295 -57.25 -28.04 -0.23
CA ASP A 295 -58.51 -28.38 0.44
C ASP A 295 -59.73 -27.77 -0.27
N LEU A 296 -59.61 -26.51 -0.70
CA LEU A 296 -60.67 -25.83 -1.45
C LEU A 296 -60.88 -26.47 -2.82
N LEU A 297 -59.80 -26.82 -3.52
CA LEU A 297 -59.85 -27.51 -4.81
C LEU A 297 -60.54 -28.86 -4.66
N GLN A 298 -60.18 -29.66 -3.65
CA GLN A 298 -60.80 -30.94 -3.37
C GLN A 298 -62.31 -30.78 -3.08
N THR A 299 -62.67 -29.80 -2.24
CA THR A 299 -64.06 -29.51 -1.90
C THR A 299 -64.86 -29.15 -3.16
N ASN A 300 -64.32 -28.30 -4.02
CA ASN A 300 -64.95 -27.90 -5.28
C ASN A 300 -65.10 -29.08 -6.25
N LEU A 301 -64.07 -29.92 -6.40
CA LEU A 301 -64.15 -31.12 -7.24
C LEU A 301 -65.20 -32.11 -6.74
N GLN A 302 -65.31 -32.30 -5.42
CA GLN A 302 -66.36 -33.15 -4.83
C GLN A 302 -67.77 -32.58 -5.04
N ALA A 303 -67.94 -31.26 -4.87
CA ALA A 303 -69.20 -30.58 -5.11
C ALA A 303 -69.61 -30.66 -6.59
N GLU A 304 -68.65 -30.43 -7.50
CA GLU A 304 -68.85 -30.55 -8.94
C GLU A 304 -69.21 -31.98 -9.35
N GLY A 305 -68.46 -32.98 -8.86
CA GLY A 305 -68.75 -34.39 -9.11
C GLY A 305 -70.15 -34.79 -8.65
N SER A 306 -70.55 -34.32 -7.46
CA SER A 306 -71.91 -34.53 -6.92
C SER A 306 -72.98 -33.85 -7.78
N ALA A 307 -72.72 -32.64 -8.28
CA ALA A 307 -73.64 -31.93 -9.17
C ALA A 307 -73.77 -32.64 -10.53
N ARG A 308 -72.66 -33.10 -11.12
CA ARG A 308 -72.65 -33.89 -12.37
C ARG A 308 -73.43 -35.20 -12.19
N ALA A 309 -73.25 -35.91 -11.08
CA ALA A 309 -74.00 -37.13 -10.79
C ALA A 309 -75.50 -36.88 -10.65
N LYS A 310 -75.90 -35.79 -9.95
CA LYS A 310 -77.31 -35.37 -9.87
C LYS A 310 -77.88 -35.03 -11.24
N ARG A 311 -77.13 -34.27 -12.06
CA ARG A 311 -77.53 -33.91 -13.42
C ARG A 311 -77.74 -35.15 -14.28
N SER A 312 -76.79 -36.06 -14.30
CA SER A 312 -76.89 -37.33 -15.04
C SER A 312 -78.08 -38.18 -14.57
N LYS A 313 -78.36 -38.24 -13.27
CA LYS A 313 -79.54 -38.94 -12.76
C LYS A 313 -80.85 -38.33 -13.26
N ILE A 314 -80.96 -37.01 -13.24
CA ILE A 314 -82.16 -36.29 -13.73
C ILE A 314 -82.30 -36.45 -15.25
N GLU A 315 -81.20 -36.32 -16.01
CA GLU A 315 -81.17 -36.54 -17.47
C GLU A 315 -81.66 -37.95 -17.81
N THR A 316 -81.17 -38.99 -17.11
CA THR A 316 -81.65 -40.38 -17.31
C THR A 316 -83.12 -40.54 -16.93
N GLN A 317 -83.59 -39.91 -15.84
CA GLN A 317 -85.01 -39.93 -15.48
C GLN A 317 -85.89 -39.28 -16.54
N LEU A 318 -85.46 -38.12 -17.08
CA LEU A 318 -86.16 -37.43 -18.15
C LEU A 318 -86.20 -38.26 -19.43
N GLN A 319 -85.08 -38.88 -19.81
CA GLN A 319 -85.02 -39.76 -20.97
C GLN A 319 -85.97 -40.96 -20.81
N ASN A 320 -86.04 -41.55 -19.61
CA ASN A 320 -86.98 -42.62 -19.33
C ASN A 320 -88.44 -42.13 -19.48
N TRP A 321 -88.77 -40.95 -18.97
CA TRP A 321 -90.11 -40.36 -19.13
C TRP A 321 -90.47 -40.09 -20.58
N ILE A 322 -89.53 -39.55 -21.37
CA ILE A 322 -89.70 -39.34 -22.80
C ILE A 322 -89.98 -40.68 -23.49
N ASN A 323 -89.16 -41.70 -23.23
CA ASN A 323 -89.34 -43.02 -23.83
C ASN A 323 -90.71 -43.64 -23.47
N THR A 324 -91.15 -43.51 -22.21
CA THR A 324 -92.47 -44.02 -21.80
C THR A 324 -93.62 -43.24 -22.45
N PHE A 325 -93.46 -41.92 -22.61
CA PHE A 325 -94.45 -41.08 -23.27
C PHE A 325 -94.54 -41.41 -24.77
N ASP A 326 -93.40 -41.51 -25.45
CA ASP A 326 -93.33 -41.88 -26.86
C ASP A 326 -93.92 -43.27 -27.10
N GLN A 327 -93.68 -44.22 -26.19
CA GLN A 327 -94.30 -45.54 -26.25
C GLN A 327 -95.82 -45.48 -26.06
N ASP A 328 -96.33 -44.81 -25.02
CA ASP A 328 -97.77 -44.70 -24.76
C ASP A 328 -98.50 -43.96 -25.89
N ILE A 329 -97.93 -42.86 -26.40
CA ILE A 329 -98.46 -42.17 -27.58
C ILE A 329 -98.46 -43.08 -28.80
N GLY A 330 -97.39 -43.84 -29.04
CA GLY A 330 -97.32 -44.82 -30.13
C GLY A 330 -98.39 -45.90 -30.01
N GLU A 331 -98.59 -46.46 -28.81
CA GLU A 331 -99.62 -47.46 -28.53
C GLU A 331 -101.03 -46.88 -28.69
N LYS A 332 -101.27 -45.65 -28.23
CA LYS A 332 -102.56 -44.96 -28.37
C LYS A 332 -102.86 -44.59 -29.81
N GLN A 333 -101.86 -44.16 -30.57
CA GLN A 333 -102.03 -43.89 -31.99
C GLN A 333 -102.35 -45.18 -32.74
N ALA A 334 -101.65 -46.28 -32.46
CA ALA A 334 -101.97 -47.58 -33.06
C ALA A 334 -103.38 -48.06 -32.70
N GLN A 335 -103.82 -47.90 -31.45
CA GLN A 335 -105.20 -48.21 -31.03
C GLN A 335 -106.23 -47.32 -31.75
N PHE A 336 -105.93 -46.03 -31.89
CA PHE A 336 -106.80 -45.09 -32.59
C PHE A 336 -106.92 -45.46 -34.07
N ASP A 337 -105.81 -45.75 -34.74
CA ASP A 337 -105.79 -46.14 -36.16
C ASP A 337 -106.58 -47.45 -36.38
N GLN A 338 -106.45 -48.43 -35.47
CA GLN A 338 -107.24 -49.66 -35.49
C GLN A 338 -108.74 -49.39 -35.31
N LEU A 339 -109.13 -48.60 -34.31
CA LEU A 339 -110.54 -48.24 -34.07
C LEU A 339 -111.13 -47.43 -35.24
N GLN A 340 -110.32 -46.57 -35.85
CA GLN A 340 -110.71 -45.79 -37.02
C GLN A 340 -110.94 -46.71 -38.21
N GLU A 341 -110.05 -47.69 -38.44
CA GLU A 341 -110.23 -48.70 -39.48
C GLU A 341 -111.50 -49.54 -39.24
N GLU A 342 -111.74 -50.01 -38.01
CA GLU A 342 -112.97 -50.72 -37.64
C GLU A 342 -114.22 -49.85 -37.84
N TYR A 343 -114.17 -48.58 -37.45
CA TYR A 343 -115.26 -47.63 -37.64
C TYR A 343 -115.56 -47.41 -39.12
N ASP A 344 -114.54 -47.21 -39.94
CA ASP A 344 -114.69 -47.00 -41.38
C ASP A 344 -115.24 -48.26 -42.07
N GLN A 345 -114.82 -49.46 -41.64
CA GLN A 345 -115.42 -50.73 -42.09
C GLN A 345 -116.89 -50.84 -41.69
N LYS A 346 -117.23 -50.59 -40.42
CA LYS A 346 -118.63 -50.64 -39.95
C LYS A 346 -119.51 -49.59 -40.60
N LYS A 347 -118.97 -48.40 -40.87
CA LYS A 347 -119.67 -47.37 -41.60
C LYS A 347 -119.93 -47.80 -43.04
N ALA A 348 -118.96 -48.42 -43.71
CA ALA A 348 -119.17 -49.00 -45.04
C ALA A 348 -120.22 -50.11 -45.04
N GLU A 349 -120.23 -51.01 -44.04
CA GLU A 349 -121.27 -52.03 -43.86
C GLU A 349 -122.66 -51.39 -43.66
N ILE A 350 -122.77 -50.33 -42.86
CA ILE A 350 -124.02 -49.59 -42.64
C ILE A 350 -124.48 -48.92 -43.94
N ASP A 351 -123.58 -48.26 -44.66
CA ASP A 351 -123.90 -47.59 -45.93
C ASP A 351 -124.35 -48.61 -46.99
N GLU A 352 -123.78 -49.81 -47.00
CA GLU A 352 -124.21 -50.92 -47.88
C GLU A 352 -125.59 -51.46 -47.45
N ALA A 353 -125.80 -51.72 -46.16
CA ALA A 353 -127.10 -52.16 -45.65
C ALA A 353 -128.20 -51.13 -45.90
N GLN A 354 -127.90 -49.84 -45.75
CA GLN A 354 -128.84 -48.76 -46.04
C GLN A 354 -129.21 -48.74 -47.53
N LYS A 355 -128.26 -48.93 -48.45
CA LYS A 355 -128.56 -49.08 -49.88
C LYS A 355 -129.50 -50.26 -50.15
N VAL A 356 -129.27 -51.40 -49.51
CA VAL A 356 -130.15 -52.57 -49.65
C VAL A 356 -131.55 -52.28 -49.11
N ILE A 357 -131.66 -51.56 -47.98
CA ILE A 357 -132.96 -51.13 -47.43
C ILE A 357 -133.65 -50.17 -48.41
N ASP A 358 -132.93 -49.17 -48.94
CA ASP A 358 -133.47 -48.21 -49.89
C ASP A 358 -133.97 -48.92 -51.16
N GLU A 359 -133.22 -49.89 -51.70
CA GLU A 359 -133.63 -50.74 -52.82
C GLU A 359 -134.89 -51.57 -52.49
N GLN A 360 -134.95 -52.17 -51.30
CA GLN A 360 -136.11 -52.92 -50.83
C GLN A 360 -137.34 -52.03 -50.61
N GLU A 361 -137.16 -50.81 -50.12
CA GLU A 361 -138.23 -49.83 -49.96
C GLU A 361 -138.76 -49.39 -51.32
N GLU A 362 -137.90 -49.18 -52.33
CA GLU A 362 -138.32 -48.94 -53.70
C GLU A 362 -139.14 -50.11 -54.27
N GLU A 363 -138.67 -51.35 -54.11
CA GLU A 363 -139.43 -52.54 -54.54
C GLU A 363 -140.75 -52.70 -53.78
N TYR A 364 -140.74 -52.50 -52.45
CA TYR A 364 -141.94 -52.57 -51.63
C TYR A 364 -142.97 -51.53 -52.05
N ASN A 365 -142.54 -50.29 -52.26
CA ASN A 365 -143.42 -49.21 -52.73
C ASN A 365 -143.99 -49.52 -54.12
N ARG A 366 -143.20 -50.11 -55.01
CA ARG A 366 -143.66 -50.57 -56.33
C ARG A 366 -144.70 -51.68 -56.22
N LEU A 367 -144.46 -52.71 -55.41
CA LEU A 367 -145.43 -53.80 -55.19
C LEU A 367 -146.70 -53.33 -54.49
N MET A 368 -146.60 -52.40 -53.55
CA MET A 368 -147.76 -51.81 -52.89
C MET A 368 -148.58 -50.93 -53.82
N ALA A 369 -147.94 -50.21 -54.75
CA ALA A 369 -148.62 -49.49 -55.83
C ALA A 369 -149.34 -50.46 -56.77
N GLU A 370 -148.69 -51.55 -57.20
CA GLU A 370 -149.30 -52.59 -58.03
C GLU A 370 -150.49 -53.26 -57.33
N LYS A 371 -150.37 -53.54 -56.02
CA LYS A 371 -151.47 -54.04 -55.19
C LYS A 371 -152.63 -53.04 -55.12
N ALA A 372 -152.35 -51.75 -54.96
CA ALA A 372 -153.38 -50.72 -54.93
C ALA A 372 -154.10 -50.58 -56.27
N GLU A 373 -153.38 -50.67 -57.39
CA GLU A 373 -153.97 -50.70 -58.75
C GLU A 373 -154.86 -51.94 -58.96
N GLU A 374 -154.43 -53.11 -58.49
CA GLU A 374 -155.19 -54.35 -58.61
C GLU A 374 -156.46 -54.34 -57.71
N GLU A 375 -156.36 -53.80 -56.49
CA GLU A 375 -157.53 -53.56 -55.62
C GLU A 375 -158.49 -52.53 -56.22
N GLU A 376 -157.99 -51.46 -56.83
CA GLU A 376 -158.79 -50.48 -57.56
C GLU A 376 -159.47 -51.12 -58.78
N ARG A 377 -158.78 -51.99 -59.52
CA ARG A 377 -159.34 -52.74 -60.65
C ARG A 377 -160.48 -53.65 -60.20
N LEU A 378 -160.29 -54.42 -59.13
CA LEU A 378 -161.32 -55.28 -58.54
C LEU A 378 -162.52 -54.48 -58.02
N TYR A 379 -162.27 -53.34 -57.37
CA TYR A 379 -163.33 -52.44 -56.91
C TYR A 379 -164.14 -51.87 -58.09
N ASN A 380 -163.47 -51.46 -59.17
CA ASN A 380 -164.10 -50.95 -60.38
C ASN A 380 -164.89 -52.03 -61.12
N GLU A 381 -164.39 -53.27 -61.21
CA GLU A 381 -165.15 -54.40 -61.75
C GLU A 381 -166.41 -54.67 -60.93
N MET A 382 -166.30 -54.67 -59.60
CA MET A 382 -167.43 -54.87 -58.70
C MET A 382 -168.45 -53.73 -58.82
N ALA A 383 -167.99 -52.48 -58.92
CA ALA A 383 -168.83 -51.31 -59.16
C ALA A 383 -169.52 -51.36 -60.54
N TYR A 384 -168.82 -51.82 -61.57
CA TYR A 384 -169.36 -51.99 -62.92
C TYR A 384 -170.41 -53.10 -62.98
N GLN A 385 -170.17 -54.24 -62.33
CA GLN A 385 -171.18 -55.30 -62.16
C GLN A 385 -172.43 -54.77 -61.43
N PHE A 386 -172.24 -53.99 -60.35
CA PHE A 386 -173.34 -53.35 -59.64
C PHE A 386 -174.13 -52.37 -60.53
N PHE A 387 -173.44 -51.61 -61.39
CA PHE A 387 -174.06 -50.71 -62.36
C PHE A 387 -174.85 -51.46 -63.44
N LEU A 388 -174.32 -52.58 -63.95
CA LEU A 388 -175.00 -53.46 -64.89
C LEU A 388 -176.28 -54.05 -64.28
N ASP A 389 -176.22 -54.56 -63.05
CA ASP A 389 -177.38 -55.09 -62.33
C ASP A 389 -178.44 -54.01 -62.02
N ARG A 390 -177.99 -52.80 -61.68
CA ARG A 390 -178.86 -51.63 -61.47
C ARG A 390 -179.56 -51.25 -62.78
N SER A 391 -178.83 -51.26 -63.90
CA SER A 391 -179.34 -50.93 -65.23
C SER A 391 -180.30 -52.00 -65.74
N ALA A 392 -179.98 -53.28 -65.56
CA ALA A 392 -180.85 -54.42 -65.86
C ALA A 392 -182.17 -54.34 -65.08
N ARG A 393 -182.13 -54.04 -63.77
CA ARG A 393 -183.33 -53.79 -62.97
C ARG A 393 -184.16 -52.61 -63.49
N LYS A 394 -183.52 -51.53 -63.93
CA LYS A 394 -184.20 -50.34 -64.48
C LYS A 394 -184.90 -50.67 -65.81
N ILE A 395 -184.23 -51.40 -66.71
CA ILE A 395 -184.80 -51.88 -67.98
C ILE A 395 -185.98 -52.83 -67.71
N GLN A 396 -185.83 -53.80 -66.82
CA GLN A 396 -186.91 -54.72 -66.44
C GLN A 396 -188.13 -53.98 -65.87
N ARG A 397 -187.91 -52.91 -65.10
CA ARG A 397 -188.98 -52.08 -64.53
C ARG A 397 -189.72 -51.29 -65.60
N TYR A 398 -189.00 -50.66 -66.54
CA TYR A 398 -189.61 -49.93 -67.66
C TYR A 398 -190.32 -50.87 -68.64
N TRP A 399 -189.78 -52.07 -68.88
CA TRP A 399 -190.42 -53.11 -69.70
C TRP A 399 -191.73 -53.61 -69.08
N ARG A 400 -191.76 -53.89 -67.76
CA ARG A 400 -192.99 -54.24 -67.05
C ARG A 400 -194.04 -53.11 -67.12
N ALA A 401 -193.62 -51.85 -66.94
CA ALA A 401 -194.49 -50.68 -67.07
C ALA A 401 -195.01 -50.44 -68.51
N TYR A 402 -194.23 -50.81 -69.54
CA TYR A 402 -194.65 -50.75 -70.95
C TYR A 402 -195.69 -51.84 -71.28
N VAL A 403 -195.51 -53.07 -70.77
CA VAL A 403 -196.47 -54.17 -70.94
C VAL A 403 -197.83 -53.83 -70.28
N GLU A 404 -197.82 -53.24 -69.09
CA GLU A 404 -199.03 -52.79 -68.38
C GLU A 404 -199.78 -51.66 -69.13
N LYS A 405 -199.05 -50.72 -69.74
CA LYS A 405 -199.63 -49.64 -70.56
C LYS A 405 -200.17 -50.13 -71.92
N LYS A 406 -199.69 -51.27 -72.42
CA LYS A 406 -200.20 -51.88 -73.67
C LYS A 406 -201.48 -52.69 -73.45
N ALA A 407 -201.68 -53.26 -72.25
CA ALA A 407 -202.88 -54.01 -71.87
C ALA A 407 -204.15 -53.14 -71.69
N THR A 408 -204.01 -51.83 -71.48
CA THR A 408 -205.12 -50.93 -71.09
C THR A 408 -205.69 -50.05 -72.23
N LYS A 409 -205.16 -50.14 -73.46
CA LYS A 409 -205.60 -49.30 -74.61
C LYS A 409 -206.40 -50.01 -75.72
N LYS A 410 -206.74 -51.29 -75.59
CA LYS A 410 -207.60 -52.03 -76.54
C LYS A 410 -208.86 -52.64 -75.90
N LYS A 411 -209.59 -51.88 -75.06
CA LYS A 411 -211.01 -52.19 -74.74
C LYS A 411 -211.83 -50.91 -74.52
N ARG A 412 -212.40 -50.37 -75.60
CA ARG A 412 -213.72 -49.71 -75.59
C ARG A 412 -214.32 -49.76 -77.00
N GLY A 413 -215.24 -50.72 -77.25
CA GLY A 413 -215.90 -50.83 -78.55
C GLY A 413 -216.81 -52.04 -78.88
N LYS A 414 -217.49 -52.72 -77.92
CA LYS A 414 -218.88 -53.29 -78.03
C LYS A 414 -219.21 -54.35 -76.94
N LYS A 415 -220.28 -54.03 -76.17
CA LYS A 415 -221.41 -54.84 -75.60
C LYS A 415 -221.25 -56.21 -74.86
N LYS A 416 -222.05 -56.30 -73.76
CA LYS A 416 -222.88 -57.40 -73.17
C LYS A 416 -222.38 -58.20 -71.94
N LYS A 417 -223.36 -58.31 -70.98
CA LYS A 417 -223.75 -59.36 -70.01
C LYS A 417 -222.69 -60.23 -69.34
#